data_AF-A0A099NPG4-F1
#
_entry.id   AF-A0A099NPG4-F1
#
_cell.length_a   1.000
_cell.length_b   1.000
_cell.length_c   1.000
_cell.angle_alpha   90.00
_cell.angle_beta   90.00
_cell.angle_gamma   90.00
#
_symmetry.space_group_name_H-M   'P 1'
#
loop_
_entity.id
_entity.type
_entity.pdbx_description
1 polymer ?
#
loop_
_entity_poly.entity_id
_entity_poly.type
_entity_poly.pdbx_seq_one_letter_code
_entity_poly.pdbx_strand_id
1 'polypeptide(L)'
;GLFSLEEVECLGACSNAPMIQVNDDFYEDLKTKEEVIKILDGFASGNIPKPGSSRRESCEPFSGPKTLTEEPLDVSTVTRSDL
;
A
#
# COMPACT_ATOMS: atom_id res chain seq x y z
N GLY A 1 27.15 7.63 -0.49
CA GLY A 1 25.93 8.45 -0.62
C GLY A 1 24.83 7.83 0.21
N LEU A 2 23.73 8.55 0.46
CA LEU A 2 22.61 8.04 1.28
C LEU A 2 21.63 7.18 0.48
N PHE A 3 21.51 7.40 -0.84
CA PHE A 3 20.53 6.72 -1.70
C PHE A 3 21.21 6.01 -2.87
N SER A 4 20.63 4.87 -3.26
CA SER A 4 20.85 4.16 -4.52
C SER A 4 19.52 4.03 -5.25
N LEU A 5 19.54 4.18 -6.57
CA LEU A 5 18.37 4.01 -7.43
C LEU A 5 18.59 2.84 -8.37
N GLU A 6 17.63 1.94 -8.41
CA GLU A 6 17.60 0.78 -9.30
C GLU A 6 16.19 0.66 -9.88
N GLU A 7 16.09 0.37 -11.17
CA GLU A 7 14.85 -0.02 -11.81
C GLU A 7 14.68 -1.52 -11.63
N VAL A 8 13.54 -1.93 -11.11
CA VAL A 8 13.21 -3.32 -10.83
C VAL A 8 11.95 -3.72 -11.56
N GLU A 9 11.76 -5.03 -11.70
CA GLU A 9 10.55 -5.61 -12.27
C GLU A 9 9.35 -5.45 -11.33
N CYS A 10 8.24 -6.11 -11.66
CA CYS A 10 7.03 -6.12 -10.84
C CYS A 10 7.30 -6.57 -9.38
N LEU A 11 6.94 -5.70 -8.43
CA LEU A 11 7.00 -5.96 -6.98
C LEU A 11 5.65 -6.41 -6.37
N GLY A 12 4.63 -6.67 -7.20
CA GLY A 12 3.35 -7.24 -6.74
C GLY A 12 2.32 -6.24 -6.19
N ALA A 13 2.57 -4.93 -6.27
CA ALA A 13 1.66 -3.86 -5.83
C ALA A 13 0.87 -3.21 -6.99
N CYS A 14 0.51 -3.98 -8.02
CA CYS A 14 -0.03 -3.44 -9.28
C CYS A 14 -1.35 -2.68 -9.12
N SER A 15 -2.23 -3.14 -8.21
CA SER A 15 -3.48 -2.44 -7.89
C SER A 15 -3.23 -1.03 -7.36
N ASN A 16 -2.05 -0.80 -6.78
CA ASN A 16 -1.58 0.43 -6.14
C ASN A 16 -0.50 1.17 -6.93
N ALA A 17 -0.38 0.86 -8.22
CA ALA A 17 0.53 1.60 -9.09
C ALA A 17 0.10 3.08 -9.26
N PRO A 18 1.05 4.00 -9.49
CA PRO A 18 2.51 3.82 -9.43
C PRO A 18 3.04 3.68 -8.00
N MET A 19 4.16 2.99 -7.82
CA MET A 19 4.76 2.74 -6.51
C MET A 19 6.30 2.71 -6.57
N ILE A 20 6.94 2.88 -5.42
CA ILE A 20 8.37 2.63 -5.22
C ILE A 20 8.57 1.78 -3.95
N GLN A 21 9.69 1.07 -3.89
CA GLN A 21 10.15 0.41 -2.67
C GLN A 21 11.38 1.14 -2.12
N VAL A 22 11.41 1.37 -0.81
CA VAL A 22 12.60 1.85 -0.11
C VAL A 22 12.92 0.85 0.99
N ASN A 23 14.05 0.14 0.85
CA ASN A 23 14.38 -1.02 1.68
C ASN A 23 13.23 -2.05 1.65
N ASP A 24 12.61 -2.37 2.79
CA ASP A 24 11.54 -3.37 2.89
C ASP A 24 10.13 -2.78 2.74
N ASP A 25 10.02 -1.45 2.62
CA ASP A 25 8.75 -0.74 2.70
C ASP A 25 8.25 -0.26 1.33
N PHE A 26 6.95 -0.46 1.08
CA PHE A 26 6.28 0.01 -0.14
C PHE A 26 5.68 1.39 0.07
N TYR A 27 5.85 2.26 -0.91
CA TYR A 27 5.20 3.56 -0.99
C TYR A 27 4.38 3.60 -2.27
N GLU A 28 3.06 3.65 -2.13
CA GLU A 28 2.15 3.31 -3.22
C GLU A 28 1.17 4.44 -3.56
N ASP A 29 0.47 4.27 -4.68
CA ASP A 29 -0.45 5.24 -5.25
C ASP A 29 0.19 6.61 -5.50
N LEU A 30 1.45 6.65 -5.94
CA LEU A 30 2.23 7.87 -6.20
C LEU A 30 1.85 8.47 -7.57
N LYS A 31 1.19 9.64 -7.58
CA LYS A 31 0.78 10.33 -8.82
C LYS A 31 1.69 11.49 -9.18
N THR A 32 2.39 12.09 -8.22
CA THR A 32 3.20 13.28 -8.48
C THR A 32 4.64 13.10 -8.01
N LYS A 33 5.55 13.85 -8.62
CA LYS A 33 6.98 13.78 -8.29
C LYS A 33 7.23 14.31 -6.88
N GLU A 34 6.43 15.26 -6.42
CA GLU A 34 6.52 15.88 -5.10
C GLU A 34 6.25 14.85 -3.99
N GLU A 35 5.39 13.85 -4.24
CA GLU A 35 5.15 12.75 -3.29
C GLU A 35 6.42 11.91 -3.10
N VAL A 36 7.12 11.58 -4.19
CA VAL A 36 8.43 10.88 -4.14
C VAL A 36 9.48 11.73 -3.44
N ILE A 37 9.57 13.03 -3.77
CA ILE A 37 10.52 13.95 -3.14
C ILE A 37 10.28 14.01 -1.63
N LYS A 38 9.03 14.11 -1.20
CA LYS A 38 8.67 14.12 0.22
C LYS A 38 9.11 12.83 0.94
N ILE A 39 9.04 11.69 0.26
CA ILE A 39 9.53 10.42 0.81
C ILE A 39 11.04 10.48 1.02
N LEU A 40 11.79 10.88 -0.03
CA LEU A 40 13.25 10.99 0.04
C LEU A 40 13.72 12.00 1.08
N ASP A 41 13.07 13.17 1.18
CA ASP A 41 13.37 14.19 2.19
C ASP A 41 13.09 13.69 3.62
N GLY A 42 12.04 12.88 3.78
CA GLY A 42 11.74 12.21 5.05
C GLY A 42 12.86 11.27 5.48
N PHE A 43 13.37 10.44 4.57
CA PHE A 43 14.54 9.60 4.84
C PHE A 43 15.80 10.41 5.11
N ALA A 44 16.05 11.48 4.35
CA ALA A 44 17.23 12.33 4.53
C ALA A 44 17.23 13.09 5.88
N SER A 45 16.05 13.46 6.37
CA SER A 45 15.88 14.18 7.65
C SER A 45 15.68 13.27 8.86
N GLY A 46 15.54 11.96 8.66
CA GLY A 46 15.22 10.98 9.71
C GLY A 46 13.74 10.93 10.10
N ASN A 47 12.88 11.73 9.46
CA ASN A 47 11.43 11.70 9.64
C ASN A 47 10.79 10.80 8.58
N ILE A 48 10.95 9.49 8.75
CA ILE A 48 10.52 8.49 7.76
C ILE A 48 8.98 8.57 7.58
N PRO A 49 8.47 8.82 6.37
CA PRO A 49 7.04 8.85 6.12
C PRO A 49 6.44 7.45 6.24
N LYS A 50 5.15 7.40 6.62
CA LYS A 50 4.41 6.15 6.75
C LYS A 50 4.38 5.40 5.39
N PRO A 51 4.72 4.10 5.37
CA PRO A 51 4.60 3.28 4.18
C PRO A 51 3.13 2.89 3.89
N GLY A 52 2.92 2.36 2.69
CA GLY A 52 1.63 1.92 2.14
C GLY A 52 1.03 2.93 1.16
N SER A 53 -0.27 2.77 0.90
CA SER A 53 -1.02 3.68 0.04
C SER A 53 -1.16 5.06 0.65
N SER A 54 -0.97 6.08 -0.19
CA SER A 54 -1.15 7.49 0.17
C SER A 54 -2.59 8.00 0.11
N ARG A 55 -3.54 7.22 -0.44
CA ARG A 55 -4.90 7.71 -0.80
C ARG A 55 -6.05 6.83 -0.32
N ARG A 56 -5.74 5.61 0.08
CA ARG A 56 -6.68 4.58 0.53
C ARG A 56 -5.98 3.78 1.63
N GLU A 57 -6.70 2.92 2.33
CA GLU A 57 -6.12 2.14 3.43
C GLU A 57 -5.22 1.01 2.92
N SER A 58 -5.64 0.33 1.86
CA SER A 58 -4.92 -0.80 1.27
C SER A 58 -5.12 -0.84 -0.24
N CYS A 59 -5.86 -1.81 -0.77
CA CYS A 59 -6.11 -2.02 -2.19
C CYS A 59 -7.56 -1.77 -2.61
N GLU A 60 -8.40 -1.26 -1.71
CA GLU A 60 -9.81 -0.98 -2.01
C GLU A 60 -9.95 0.08 -3.12
N PRO A 61 -11.11 0.16 -3.80
CA PRO A 61 -11.34 1.20 -4.79
C PRO A 61 -11.24 2.60 -4.16
N PHE A 62 -10.71 3.59 -4.88
CA PHE A 62 -10.66 4.99 -4.42
C PHE A 62 -12.04 5.59 -4.08
N SER A 63 -13.13 4.98 -4.57
CA SER A 63 -14.51 5.35 -4.25
C SER A 63 -15.06 4.66 -2.99
N GLY A 64 -14.18 4.03 -2.20
CA GLY A 64 -14.50 3.22 -1.03
C GLY A 64 -14.77 1.76 -1.36
N PRO A 65 -14.80 0.89 -0.32
CA PRO A 65 -15.07 -0.54 -0.47
C PRO A 65 -16.45 -0.78 -1.09
N LYS A 66 -16.51 -1.74 -2.04
CA LYS A 66 -17.75 -2.20 -2.70
C LYS A 66 -18.12 -3.63 -2.30
N THR A 67 -17.27 -4.27 -1.52
CA THR A 67 -17.39 -5.63 -1.01
C THR A 67 -16.95 -5.64 0.44
N LEU A 68 -17.30 -6.71 1.18
CA LEU A 68 -16.96 -6.85 2.61
C LEU A 68 -17.39 -5.62 3.44
N THR A 69 -18.57 -5.08 3.12
CA THR A 69 -19.14 -3.89 3.78
C THR A 69 -19.92 -4.23 5.05
N GLU A 70 -20.15 -5.51 5.30
CA GLU A 70 -20.88 -6.03 6.45
C GLU A 70 -19.91 -6.66 7.44
N GLU A 71 -20.38 -6.90 8.67
CA GLU A 71 -19.60 -7.61 9.67
C GLU A 71 -19.22 -9.02 9.18
N PRO A 72 -18.01 -9.50 9.50
CA PRO A 72 -17.57 -10.84 9.11
C PRO A 72 -18.54 -11.92 9.59
N LEU A 73 -18.91 -12.82 8.68
CA LEU A 73 -19.74 -13.96 9.03
C LEU A 73 -18.94 -14.97 9.85
N ASP A 74 -19.56 -15.46 10.93
CA ASP A 74 -19.05 -16.63 11.63
C ASP A 74 -19.34 -17.87 10.78
N VAL A 75 -18.28 -18.50 10.26
CA VAL A 75 -18.37 -19.70 9.44
C VAL A 75 -19.19 -20.81 10.11
N SER A 76 -19.09 -20.95 11.43
CA SER A 76 -19.82 -21.99 12.18
C SER A 76 -21.34 -21.85 12.11
N THR A 77 -21.83 -20.64 11.83
CA THR A 77 -23.27 -20.33 11.73
C THR A 77 -23.84 -20.57 10.35
N VAL A 78 -22.99 -20.63 9.32
CA VAL A 78 -23.39 -20.74 7.90
C VAL A 78 -22.95 -22.05 7.25
N THR A 79 -21.98 -22.77 7.82
CA THR A 79 -21.60 -24.10 7.38
C THR A 79 -22.52 -25.17 7.95
N ARG A 80 -22.55 -26.34 7.32
CA ARG A 80 -23.33 -27.45 7.85
C ARG A 80 -22.81 -27.86 9.24
N SER A 81 -23.72 -28.25 10.12
CA SER A 81 -23.41 -28.66 11.49
C SER A 81 -22.63 -29.98 11.62
N ASP A 82 -22.44 -30.71 10.51
CA ASP A 82 -21.70 -31.98 10.44
C ASP A 82 -20.23 -31.81 9.97
N LEU A 83 -19.78 -30.57 9.81
CA LEU A 83 -18.38 -30.17 9.64
C LEU A 83 -17.80 -29.73 10.98
#